data_AF-A0A7C2PZ00-F1
#
_entry.id   AF-A0A7C2PZ00-F1
#
_cell.length_a   1.000
_cell.length_b   1.000
_cell.length_c   1.000
_cell.angle_alpha   90.00
_cell.angle_beta   90.00
_cell.angle_gamma   90.00
#
_symmetry.space_group_name_H-M   'P 1'
#
loop_
_entity.id
_entity.type
_entity.pdbx_description
1 polymer ?
#
loop_
_entity_poly.entity_id
_entity_poly.type
_entity_poly.pdbx_seq_one_letter_code
_entity_poly.pdbx_strand_id
1 'polypeptide(L)'
;YPAATMLICAADHIIPDLVSFKNVIDSGFKIAKDTSCLLTIGIQPSRPETAYGYIETGDTISQADGVNAYEVKQFVEKPDYNRAVQYLDSGNFLWNSGMFIWETQTLLEELSIHLPEIYSGILEIGECLGKRDQEEVTLKVFEELPRISIDYGLMEKSKNILCITGTFSWDDVGSWSSLYRCLNTDDNNNIQSGQVLSINTKDSIILGDQKTLIGVVGVKDLIIVKTRDAILICNKSDEQKVKDLVKEIQDDDSLHNFL
;
A
#
# COMPACT_ATOMS: atom_id res chain seq x y z
N TYR A 1 -26.21 1.59 2.52
CA TYR A 1 -26.26 1.73 1.05
C TYR A 1 -25.77 0.41 0.42
N PRO A 2 -26.64 -0.60 0.26
CA PRO A 2 -26.22 -1.94 -0.19
C PRO A 2 -25.77 -2.00 -1.66
N ALA A 3 -26.23 -1.07 -2.50
CA ALA A 3 -25.80 -0.93 -3.90
C ALA A 3 -24.77 0.20 -4.10
N ALA A 4 -24.03 0.58 -3.05
CA ALA A 4 -22.96 1.55 -3.20
C ALA A 4 -21.70 0.84 -3.68
N THR A 5 -21.05 1.41 -4.69
CA THR A 5 -19.70 0.99 -5.08
C THR A 5 -18.69 1.82 -4.29
N MET A 6 -17.69 1.17 -3.72
CA MET A 6 -16.66 1.80 -2.91
C MET A 6 -15.27 1.59 -3.50
N LEU A 7 -14.43 2.59 -3.30
CA LEU A 7 -12.99 2.53 -3.56
C LEU A 7 -12.27 2.41 -2.21
N ILE A 8 -11.37 1.45 -2.11
CA ILE A 8 -10.45 1.28 -0.98
C ILE A 8 -9.05 1.64 -1.45
N CYS A 9 -8.40 2.55 -0.73
CA CYS A 9 -7.02 2.96 -0.97
C CYS A 9 -6.24 2.97 0.33
N ALA A 10 -4.95 2.64 0.25
CA ALA A 10 -4.02 2.92 1.33
C ALA A 10 -3.74 4.44 1.41
N ALA A 11 -3.48 4.94 2.61
CA ALA A 11 -3.30 6.37 2.87
C ALA A 11 -1.85 6.85 2.62
N ASP A 12 -0.93 5.91 2.42
CA ASP A 12 0.53 6.08 2.37
C ASP A 12 1.13 5.89 0.97
N HIS A 13 0.30 5.62 -0.05
CA HIS A 13 0.75 5.55 -1.44
C HIS A 13 0.97 6.94 -2.07
N ILE A 14 1.93 7.03 -2.99
CA ILE A 14 2.15 8.21 -3.84
C ILE A 14 1.60 7.97 -5.24
N ILE A 15 0.67 8.82 -5.66
CA ILE A 15 0.06 8.81 -7.01
C ILE A 15 0.12 10.24 -7.59
N PRO A 16 1.18 10.58 -8.35
CA PRO A 16 1.35 11.95 -8.87
C PRO A 16 0.35 12.32 -9.98
N ASP A 17 0.00 11.37 -10.85
CA ASP A 17 -0.93 11.60 -11.97
C ASP A 17 -2.38 11.33 -11.56
N LEU A 18 -2.98 12.32 -10.90
CA LEU A 18 -4.36 12.25 -10.41
C LEU A 18 -5.41 12.20 -11.54
N VAL A 19 -5.08 12.69 -12.74
CA VAL A 19 -6.01 12.67 -13.87
C VAL A 19 -6.15 11.25 -14.40
N SER A 20 -5.02 10.59 -14.68
CA SER A 20 -5.03 9.18 -15.11
C SER A 20 -5.59 8.27 -14.03
N PHE A 21 -5.24 8.52 -12.76
CA PHE A 21 -5.82 7.81 -11.63
C PHE A 21 -7.35 7.89 -11.64
N LYS A 22 -7.92 9.10 -11.67
CA LYS A 22 -9.38 9.30 -11.67
C LYS A 22 -10.05 8.59 -12.84
N ASN A 23 -9.47 8.63 -14.04
CA ASN A 23 -10.04 7.94 -15.22
C ASN A 23 -10.10 6.42 -15.05
N VAL A 24 -9.04 5.82 -14.47
CA VAL A 24 -9.02 4.38 -14.16
C VAL A 24 -10.06 4.04 -13.09
N ILE A 25 -10.16 4.86 -12.03
CA ILE A 25 -11.16 4.67 -10.98
C ILE A 25 -12.60 4.78 -11.53
N ASP A 26 -12.89 5.79 -12.35
CA ASP A 26 -14.21 5.99 -12.95
C ASP A 26 -14.60 4.78 -13.84
N SER A 27 -13.63 4.22 -14.57
CA SER A 27 -13.81 2.99 -15.36
C SER A 27 -14.04 1.77 -14.47
N GLY A 28 -13.25 1.65 -13.39
CA GLY A 28 -13.38 0.57 -12.41
C GLY A 28 -14.73 0.55 -11.71
N PHE A 29 -15.29 1.72 -11.38
CA PHE A 29 -16.64 1.82 -10.83
C PHE A 29 -17.71 1.25 -11.78
N LYS A 30 -17.61 1.51 -13.08
CA LYS A 30 -18.52 0.95 -14.10
C LYS A 30 -18.38 -0.57 -14.18
N ILE A 31 -17.15 -1.06 -14.28
CA ILE A 31 -16.85 -2.50 -14.39
C ILE A 31 -17.34 -3.25 -13.16
N ALA A 32 -17.02 -2.78 -11.95
CA ALA A 32 -17.42 -3.44 -10.71
C ALA A 32 -18.94 -3.54 -10.59
N LYS A 33 -19.67 -2.50 -11.02
CA LYS A 33 -21.13 -2.50 -11.02
C LYS A 33 -21.74 -3.42 -12.08
N ASP A 34 -21.18 -3.45 -13.28
CA ASP A 34 -21.73 -4.24 -14.39
C ASP A 34 -21.45 -5.75 -14.23
N THR A 35 -20.42 -6.11 -13.47
CA THR A 35 -19.97 -7.50 -13.28
C THR A 35 -20.19 -8.03 -11.86
N SER A 36 -20.49 -7.16 -10.90
CA SER A 36 -20.58 -7.48 -9.47
C SER A 36 -19.36 -8.28 -8.97
N CYS A 37 -18.16 -7.88 -9.39
CA CYS A 37 -16.88 -8.51 -9.02
C CYS A 37 -16.15 -7.77 -7.89
N LEU A 38 -15.19 -8.46 -7.26
CA LEU A 38 -14.13 -7.82 -6.49
C LEU A 38 -13.06 -7.30 -7.46
N LEU A 39 -12.99 -6.01 -7.70
CA LEU A 39 -12.01 -5.43 -8.64
C LEU A 39 -10.74 -5.02 -7.90
N THR A 40 -9.58 -5.41 -8.40
CA THR A 40 -8.27 -4.88 -7.98
C THR A 40 -7.63 -4.06 -9.09
N ILE A 41 -6.73 -3.15 -8.73
CA ILE A 41 -5.97 -2.35 -9.68
C ILE A 41 -4.53 -2.87 -9.75
N GLY A 42 -4.15 -3.38 -10.92
CA GLY A 42 -2.81 -3.88 -11.20
C GLY A 42 -1.92 -2.81 -11.84
N ILE A 43 -0.69 -2.64 -11.35
CA ILE A 43 0.30 -1.72 -11.93
C ILE A 43 1.31 -2.49 -12.75
N GLN A 44 1.70 -1.97 -13.92
CA GLN A 44 2.71 -2.62 -14.75
C GLN A 44 4.06 -2.69 -14.00
N PRO A 45 4.63 -3.89 -13.80
CA PRO A 45 5.92 -4.03 -13.15
C PRO A 45 7.02 -3.39 -13.98
N SER A 46 7.84 -2.56 -13.35
CA SER A 46 9.03 -1.95 -13.97
C SER A 46 10.35 -2.57 -13.47
N ARG A 47 10.28 -3.45 -12.47
CA ARG A 47 11.41 -4.14 -11.84
C ARG A 47 10.94 -5.43 -11.15
N PRO A 48 11.85 -6.38 -10.82
CA PRO A 48 11.53 -7.52 -10.00
C PRO A 48 11.43 -7.12 -8.51
N GLU A 49 10.32 -6.49 -8.12
CA GLU A 49 10.06 -6.13 -6.72
C GLU A 49 9.64 -7.35 -5.92
N THR A 50 10.22 -7.57 -4.74
CA THR A 50 9.88 -8.72 -3.87
C THR A 50 8.98 -8.31 -2.71
N ALA A 51 8.82 -7.00 -2.46
CA ALA A 51 7.97 -6.48 -1.41
C ALA A 51 6.48 -6.37 -1.81
N TYR A 52 6.16 -6.48 -3.11
CA TYR A 52 4.80 -6.36 -3.62
C TYR A 52 4.14 -7.72 -3.90
N GLY A 53 2.81 -7.75 -3.86
CA GLY A 53 2.03 -8.82 -4.46
C GLY A 53 2.01 -8.72 -5.99
N TYR A 54 1.83 -9.85 -6.65
CA TYR A 54 1.69 -9.98 -8.10
C TYR A 54 0.37 -10.65 -8.45
N ILE A 55 -0.21 -10.22 -9.56
CA ILE A 55 -1.50 -10.65 -10.09
C ILE A 55 -1.24 -11.22 -11.48
N GLU A 56 -1.45 -12.52 -11.68
CA GLU A 56 -1.42 -13.09 -13.02
C GLU A 56 -2.74 -12.80 -13.72
N THR A 57 -2.67 -12.13 -14.87
CA THR A 57 -3.85 -11.81 -15.67
C THR A 57 -4.13 -12.87 -16.74
N GLY A 58 -5.41 -13.10 -16.97
CA GLY A 58 -5.95 -13.98 -18.00
C GLY A 58 -6.60 -13.22 -19.14
N ASP A 59 -7.68 -13.79 -19.66
CA ASP A 59 -8.44 -13.18 -20.74
C ASP A 59 -9.17 -11.91 -20.28
N THR A 60 -9.47 -11.02 -21.22
CA THR A 60 -10.31 -9.85 -20.94
C THR A 60 -11.76 -10.29 -20.77
N ILE A 61 -12.33 -10.01 -19.59
CA ILE A 61 -13.70 -10.37 -19.23
C ILE A 61 -14.67 -9.20 -19.42
N SER A 62 -14.20 -7.98 -19.18
CA SER A 62 -15.00 -6.76 -19.31
C SER A 62 -14.15 -5.57 -19.74
N GLN A 63 -14.78 -4.48 -20.14
CA GLN A 63 -14.11 -3.22 -20.48
C GLN A 63 -15.04 -2.03 -20.22
N ALA A 64 -14.46 -0.91 -19.80
CA ALA A 64 -15.16 0.37 -19.73
C ALA A 64 -14.20 1.50 -20.08
N ASP A 65 -14.65 2.46 -20.90
CA ASP A 65 -13.89 3.66 -21.29
C ASP A 65 -12.45 3.39 -21.79
N GLY A 66 -12.21 2.23 -22.40
CA GLY A 66 -10.89 1.82 -22.90
C GLY A 66 -9.98 1.16 -21.85
N VAL A 67 -10.46 0.96 -20.62
CA VAL A 67 -9.79 0.16 -19.58
C VAL A 67 -10.33 -1.26 -19.62
N ASN A 68 -9.45 -2.23 -19.82
CA ASN A 68 -9.78 -3.65 -19.80
C ASN A 68 -9.76 -4.20 -18.36
N ALA A 69 -10.71 -5.06 -18.06
CA ALA A 69 -10.73 -5.90 -16.87
C ALA A 69 -10.39 -7.34 -17.27
N TYR A 70 -9.34 -7.87 -16.66
CA TYR A 70 -8.84 -9.21 -16.91
C TYR A 70 -9.30 -10.16 -15.81
N GLU A 71 -9.51 -11.42 -16.18
CA GLU A 71 -9.58 -12.51 -15.22
C GLU A 71 -8.30 -12.54 -14.38
N VAL A 72 -8.44 -12.76 -13.07
CA VAL A 72 -7.28 -13.05 -12.22
C VAL A 72 -7.09 -14.56 -12.11
N LYS A 73 -5.97 -15.06 -12.64
CA LYS A 73 -5.63 -16.49 -12.58
C LYS A 73 -5.07 -16.88 -11.23
N GLN A 74 -4.24 -16.02 -10.65
CA GLN A 74 -3.67 -16.20 -9.32
C GLN A 74 -3.16 -14.89 -8.73
N PHE A 75 -3.19 -14.81 -7.40
CA PHE A 75 -2.45 -13.85 -6.61
C PHE A 75 -1.21 -14.52 -6.02
N VAL A 76 -0.10 -13.79 -6.01
CA VAL A 76 1.14 -14.23 -5.39
C VAL A 76 1.68 -13.10 -4.53
N GLU A 77 1.64 -13.25 -3.22
CA GLU A 77 2.16 -12.25 -2.29
C GLU A 77 3.68 -12.42 -2.08
N LYS A 78 4.44 -11.33 -2.27
CA LYS A 78 5.87 -11.21 -1.93
C LYS A 78 6.74 -12.39 -2.41
N PRO A 79 6.83 -12.61 -3.74
CA PRO A 79 7.64 -13.68 -4.29
C PRO A 79 9.13 -13.47 -3.99
N ASP A 80 9.91 -14.54 -4.06
CA ASP A 80 11.37 -14.43 -4.10
C ASP A 80 11.84 -13.71 -5.39
N TYR A 81 13.07 -13.22 -5.36
CA TYR A 81 13.63 -12.42 -6.46
C TYR A 81 13.61 -13.16 -7.81
N ASN A 82 13.89 -14.46 -7.84
CA ASN A 82 13.95 -15.23 -9.09
C ASN A 82 12.54 -15.35 -9.70
N ARG A 83 11.52 -15.56 -8.87
CA ARG A 83 10.12 -15.52 -9.31
C ARG A 83 9.70 -14.14 -9.79
N ALA A 84 10.07 -13.08 -9.08
CA ALA A 84 9.78 -11.71 -9.50
C ALA A 84 10.38 -11.38 -10.88
N VAL A 85 11.59 -11.86 -11.17
CA VAL A 85 12.20 -11.75 -12.51
C VAL A 85 11.36 -12.51 -13.55
N GLN A 86 10.97 -13.74 -13.25
CA GLN A 86 10.12 -14.54 -14.17
C GLN A 86 8.78 -13.86 -14.46
N TYR A 87 8.15 -13.26 -13.45
CA TYR A 87 6.87 -12.54 -13.59
C TYR A 87 7.02 -11.27 -14.44
N LEU A 88 8.12 -10.54 -14.27
CA LEU A 88 8.44 -9.40 -15.10
C LEU A 88 8.65 -9.82 -16.56
N ASP A 89 9.43 -10.88 -16.78
CA ASP A 89 9.78 -11.38 -18.10
C ASP A 89 8.59 -11.97 -18.87
N SER A 90 7.61 -12.55 -18.17
CA SER A 90 6.42 -13.14 -18.80
C SER A 90 5.42 -12.09 -19.32
N GLY A 91 5.46 -10.86 -18.78
CA GLY A 91 4.63 -9.74 -19.21
C GLY A 91 3.13 -9.86 -18.92
N ASN A 92 2.68 -10.96 -18.32
CA ASN A 92 1.29 -11.22 -17.95
C ASN A 92 1.03 -11.08 -16.44
N PHE A 93 1.97 -10.50 -15.69
CA PHE A 93 1.77 -10.17 -14.29
C PHE A 93 1.71 -8.66 -14.08
N LEU A 94 0.86 -8.25 -13.15
CA LEU A 94 0.76 -6.89 -12.63
C LEU A 94 1.11 -6.87 -11.15
N TRP A 95 1.65 -5.77 -10.64
CA TRP A 95 1.76 -5.56 -9.19
C TRP A 95 0.38 -5.30 -8.60
N ASN A 96 0.07 -5.96 -7.48
CA ASN A 96 -1.09 -5.62 -6.66
C ASN A 96 -0.85 -4.25 -6.01
N SER A 97 -1.65 -3.26 -6.38
CA SER A 97 -1.54 -1.92 -5.80
C SER A 97 -2.14 -1.79 -4.41
N GLY A 98 -2.81 -2.82 -3.88
CA GLY A 98 -3.58 -2.75 -2.64
C GLY A 98 -4.84 -1.87 -2.74
N MET A 99 -5.20 -1.43 -3.94
CA MET A 99 -6.44 -0.68 -4.18
C MET A 99 -7.52 -1.60 -4.74
N PHE A 100 -8.73 -1.42 -4.22
CA PHE A 100 -9.88 -2.25 -4.57
C PHE A 100 -11.12 -1.43 -4.87
N ILE A 101 -11.95 -1.92 -5.80
CA ILE A 101 -13.25 -1.35 -6.14
C ILE A 101 -14.29 -2.46 -6.15
N TRP A 102 -15.37 -2.31 -5.39
CA TRP A 102 -16.47 -3.28 -5.40
C TRP A 102 -17.76 -2.68 -4.84
N GLU A 103 -18.88 -3.34 -5.13
CA GLU A 103 -20.15 -3.05 -4.48
C GLU A 103 -20.14 -3.59 -3.04
N THR A 104 -20.74 -2.84 -2.11
CA THR A 104 -20.80 -3.27 -0.70
C THR A 104 -21.55 -4.59 -0.54
N GLN A 105 -22.58 -4.84 -1.34
CA GLN A 105 -23.27 -6.12 -1.37
C GLN A 105 -22.36 -7.27 -1.84
N THR A 106 -21.63 -7.10 -2.94
CA THR A 106 -20.67 -8.11 -3.43
C THR A 106 -19.62 -8.45 -2.37
N LEU A 107 -19.06 -7.44 -1.70
CA LEU A 107 -18.11 -7.68 -0.61
C LEU A 107 -18.74 -8.50 0.51
N LEU A 108 -19.94 -8.12 0.97
CA LEU A 108 -20.62 -8.82 2.06
C LEU A 108 -20.95 -10.29 1.70
N GLU A 109 -21.37 -10.55 0.47
CA GLU A 109 -21.62 -11.91 -0.03
C GLU A 109 -20.34 -12.74 -0.01
N GLU A 110 -19.24 -12.21 -0.54
CA GLU A 110 -17.94 -12.87 -0.59
C GLU A 110 -17.34 -13.09 0.82
N LEU A 111 -17.47 -12.12 1.72
CA LEU A 111 -17.08 -12.26 3.13
C LEU A 111 -17.89 -13.35 3.84
N SER A 112 -19.19 -13.48 3.57
CA SER A 112 -20.02 -14.51 4.19
C SER A 112 -19.55 -15.94 3.84
N ILE A 113 -18.92 -16.11 2.67
CA ILE A 113 -18.40 -17.39 2.18
C ILE A 113 -16.98 -17.64 2.71
N HIS A 114 -16.11 -16.63 2.62
CA HIS A 114 -14.68 -16.81 2.84
C HIS A 114 -14.19 -16.42 4.25
N LEU A 115 -14.92 -15.54 4.95
CA LEU A 115 -14.61 -15.00 6.28
C LEU A 115 -15.90 -14.82 7.12
N PRO A 116 -16.65 -15.89 7.41
CA PRO A 116 -17.96 -15.80 8.05
C PRO A 116 -17.93 -15.12 9.42
N GLU A 117 -16.85 -15.27 10.19
CA GLU A 117 -16.65 -14.60 11.50
C GLU A 117 -16.58 -13.07 11.34
N ILE A 118 -15.83 -12.58 10.35
CA ILE A 118 -15.75 -11.14 10.03
C ILE A 118 -17.09 -10.64 9.52
N TYR A 119 -17.76 -11.40 8.65
CA TYR A 119 -19.09 -11.05 8.15
C TYR A 119 -20.08 -10.87 9.31
N SER A 120 -20.14 -11.82 10.25
CA SER A 120 -21.03 -11.70 11.42
C SER A 120 -20.71 -10.48 12.28
N GLY A 121 -19.42 -10.21 12.55
CA GLY A 121 -19.04 -9.05 13.34
C GLY A 121 -19.36 -7.72 12.67
N ILE A 122 -19.18 -7.62 11.35
CA ILE A 122 -19.57 -6.43 10.57
C ILE A 122 -21.09 -6.19 10.67
N LEU A 123 -21.91 -7.24 10.62
CA LEU A 123 -23.36 -7.11 10.78
C LEU A 123 -23.73 -6.63 12.18
N GLU A 124 -23.13 -7.20 13.23
CA GLU A 124 -23.37 -6.80 14.63
C GLU A 124 -22.99 -5.32 14.87
N ILE A 125 -21.81 -4.91 14.39
CA ILE A 125 -21.39 -3.49 14.43
C ILE A 125 -22.38 -2.62 13.64
N GLY A 126 -22.80 -3.09 12.47
CA GLY A 126 -23.80 -2.41 11.64
C GLY A 126 -25.12 -2.14 12.35
N GLU A 127 -25.58 -3.07 13.18
CA GLU A 127 -26.82 -2.93 13.96
C GLU A 127 -26.73 -1.84 15.04
N CYS A 128 -25.54 -1.54 15.57
CA CYS A 128 -25.35 -0.51 16.60
C CYS A 128 -24.99 0.88 16.07
N LEU A 129 -24.82 1.06 14.75
CA LEU A 129 -24.46 2.35 14.18
C LEU A 129 -25.48 3.45 14.53
N GLY A 130 -24.97 4.57 15.05
CA GLY A 130 -25.77 5.72 15.49
C GLY A 130 -26.46 5.54 16.85
N LYS A 131 -26.27 4.40 17.53
CA LYS A 131 -26.81 4.15 18.87
C LYS A 131 -25.82 4.57 19.96
N ARG A 132 -26.32 4.66 21.21
CA ARG A 132 -25.52 5.09 22.37
C ARG A 132 -24.40 4.10 22.73
N ASP A 133 -24.64 2.82 22.49
CA ASP A 133 -23.76 1.69 22.77
C ASP A 133 -22.80 1.36 21.61
N GLN A 134 -22.80 2.14 20.52
CA GLN A 134 -22.00 1.87 19.33
C GLN A 134 -20.51 1.61 19.65
N GLU A 135 -19.90 2.47 20.46
CA GLU A 135 -18.47 2.39 20.77
C GLU A 135 -18.13 1.13 21.56
N GLU A 136 -18.93 0.79 22.58
CA GLU A 136 -18.75 -0.39 23.40
C GLU A 136 -18.89 -1.68 22.60
N VAL A 137 -19.96 -1.79 21.80
CA VAL A 137 -20.21 -2.96 20.95
C VAL A 137 -19.12 -3.08 19.88
N THR A 138 -18.75 -1.97 19.22
CA THR A 138 -17.71 -1.97 18.19
C THR A 138 -16.38 -2.47 18.74
N LEU A 139 -15.95 -1.97 19.89
CA LEU A 139 -14.69 -2.39 20.51
C LEU A 139 -14.71 -3.88 20.86
N LYS A 140 -15.78 -4.33 21.53
CA LYS A 140 -15.90 -5.73 21.94
C LYS A 140 -15.89 -6.68 20.73
N VAL A 141 -16.69 -6.40 19.70
CA VAL A 141 -16.73 -7.23 18.49
C VAL A 141 -15.37 -7.21 17.80
N PHE A 142 -14.76 -6.03 17.64
CA PHE A 142 -13.48 -5.89 16.95
C PHE A 142 -12.34 -6.63 17.66
N GLU A 143 -12.34 -6.70 18.99
CA GLU A 143 -11.36 -7.47 19.77
C GLU A 143 -11.44 -8.98 19.52
N GLU A 144 -12.65 -9.49 19.24
CA GLU A 144 -12.90 -10.92 18.99
C GLU A 144 -12.62 -11.32 17.52
N LEU A 145 -12.57 -10.36 16.59
CA LEU A 145 -12.37 -10.63 15.17
C LEU A 145 -10.96 -11.16 14.85
N PRO A 146 -10.83 -12.08 13.87
CA PRO A 146 -9.54 -12.57 13.45
C PRO A 146 -8.69 -11.46 12.82
N ARG A 147 -7.41 -11.41 13.21
CA ARG A 147 -6.41 -10.50 12.62
C ARG A 147 -5.90 -11.07 11.30
N ILE A 148 -6.55 -10.71 10.20
CA ILE A 148 -6.22 -11.16 8.84
C ILE A 148 -6.36 -10.00 7.85
N SER A 149 -5.48 -9.93 6.84
CA SER A 149 -5.62 -8.94 5.77
C SER A 149 -6.69 -9.35 4.77
N ILE A 150 -7.20 -8.38 4.00
CA ILE A 150 -8.19 -8.67 2.96
C ILE A 150 -7.60 -9.51 1.83
N ASP A 151 -6.31 -9.34 1.51
CA ASP A 151 -5.61 -10.12 0.48
C ASP A 151 -5.63 -11.62 0.82
N TYR A 152 -5.13 -11.99 2.01
CA TYR A 152 -5.12 -13.39 2.47
C TYR A 152 -6.51 -13.92 2.81
N GLY A 153 -7.34 -13.08 3.44
CA GLY A 153 -8.64 -13.47 3.92
C GLY A 153 -9.62 -13.76 2.80
N LEU A 154 -9.57 -12.95 1.74
CA LEU A 154 -10.57 -12.90 0.68
C LEU A 154 -9.97 -13.00 -0.72
N MET A 155 -9.02 -12.14 -1.11
CA MET A 155 -8.55 -12.05 -2.50
C MET A 155 -7.82 -13.31 -2.99
N GLU A 156 -7.10 -14.03 -2.13
CA GLU A 156 -6.49 -15.30 -2.51
C GLU A 156 -7.50 -16.46 -2.67
N LYS A 157 -8.72 -16.31 -2.15
CA LYS A 157 -9.71 -17.39 -2.06
C LYS A 157 -10.90 -17.20 -2.99
N SER A 158 -11.28 -15.96 -3.26
CA SER A 158 -12.41 -15.65 -4.12
C SER A 158 -12.08 -15.99 -5.58
N LYS A 159 -13.10 -16.47 -6.29
CA LYS A 159 -13.04 -16.69 -7.75
C LYS A 159 -13.69 -15.55 -8.52
N ASN A 160 -14.29 -14.59 -7.83
CA ASN A 160 -15.02 -13.47 -8.41
C ASN A 160 -14.15 -12.21 -8.43
N ILE A 161 -12.93 -12.34 -8.97
CA ILE A 161 -11.95 -11.27 -8.97
C ILE A 161 -11.58 -10.90 -10.39
N LEU A 162 -11.62 -9.60 -10.67
CA LEU A 162 -11.10 -9.03 -11.89
C LEU A 162 -9.98 -8.04 -11.56
N CYS A 163 -9.06 -7.86 -12.50
CA CYS A 163 -7.98 -6.87 -12.40
C CYS A 163 -8.07 -5.87 -13.55
N ILE A 164 -8.06 -4.59 -13.24
CA ILE A 164 -7.87 -3.52 -14.24
C ILE A 164 -6.45 -2.98 -14.19
N THR A 165 -5.91 -2.56 -15.33
CA THR A 165 -4.58 -1.95 -15.37
C THR A 165 -4.64 -0.48 -14.95
N GLY A 166 -3.85 -0.11 -13.95
CA GLY A 166 -3.59 1.29 -13.59
C GLY A 166 -2.55 1.91 -14.52
N THR A 167 -2.99 2.83 -15.38
CA THR A 167 -2.12 3.54 -16.34
C THR A 167 -1.52 4.83 -15.76
N PHE A 168 -1.26 4.85 -14.45
CA PHE A 168 -0.74 5.99 -13.71
C PHE A 168 0.49 5.61 -12.90
N SER A 169 1.33 6.58 -12.58
CA SER A 169 2.49 6.36 -11.69
C SER A 169 2.00 6.09 -10.26
N TRP A 170 2.54 5.04 -9.64
CA TRP A 170 2.21 4.60 -8.29
C TRP A 170 3.45 4.05 -7.58
N ASP A 171 3.57 4.33 -6.29
CA ASP A 171 4.54 3.71 -5.38
C ASP A 171 3.96 3.59 -3.97
N ASP A 172 4.20 2.47 -3.30
CA ASP A 172 3.79 2.19 -1.92
C ASP A 172 4.70 2.87 -0.87
N VAL A 173 5.84 3.45 -1.27
CA VAL A 173 6.75 4.18 -0.36
C VAL A 173 7.16 3.38 0.90
N GLY A 174 7.16 2.04 0.82
CA GLY A 174 7.40 1.18 1.99
C GLY A 174 8.84 1.12 2.51
N SER A 175 9.77 1.92 1.97
CA SER A 175 11.18 1.95 2.40
C SER A 175 11.82 3.31 2.14
N TRP A 176 12.93 3.62 2.81
CA TRP A 176 13.69 4.84 2.53
C TRP A 176 14.26 4.81 1.12
N SER A 177 14.66 3.63 0.63
CA SER A 177 15.06 3.45 -0.76
C SER A 177 13.98 3.87 -1.77
N SER A 178 12.68 3.76 -1.41
CA SER A 178 11.56 4.21 -2.23
C SER A 178 11.58 5.70 -2.51
N LEU A 179 12.16 6.51 -1.62
CA LEU A 179 12.23 7.95 -1.81
C LEU A 179 13.04 8.35 -3.05
N TYR A 180 14.02 7.55 -3.48
CA TYR A 180 14.76 7.79 -4.72
C TYR A 180 13.90 7.68 -5.97
N ARG A 181 12.75 6.99 -5.87
CA ARG A 181 11.78 6.86 -6.97
C ARG A 181 10.77 8.00 -6.98
N CYS A 182 10.60 8.67 -5.84
CA CYS A 182 9.56 9.69 -5.65
C CYS A 182 10.11 11.12 -5.57
N LEU A 183 11.37 11.30 -5.22
CA LEU A 183 12.00 12.60 -4.98
C LEU A 183 13.18 12.82 -5.90
N ASN A 184 13.46 14.09 -6.19
CA ASN A 184 14.63 14.49 -6.97
C ASN A 184 15.91 14.34 -6.15
N THR A 185 16.99 13.96 -6.82
CA THR A 185 18.34 13.89 -6.26
C THR A 185 19.21 15.05 -6.74
N ASP A 186 20.25 15.38 -5.97
CA ASP A 186 21.33 16.26 -6.43
C ASP A 186 22.35 15.54 -7.34
N ASP A 187 23.38 16.27 -7.79
CA ASP A 187 24.47 15.74 -8.64
C ASP A 187 25.29 14.62 -7.98
N ASN A 188 25.22 14.49 -6.66
CA ASN A 188 25.89 13.47 -5.86
C ASN A 188 24.95 12.33 -5.46
N ASN A 189 23.77 12.26 -6.10
CA ASN A 189 22.73 11.29 -5.82
C ASN A 189 22.24 11.33 -4.36
N ASN A 190 22.21 12.52 -3.74
CA ASN A 190 21.57 12.69 -2.43
C ASN A 190 20.13 13.16 -2.59
N ILE A 191 19.26 12.67 -1.72
CA ILE A 191 17.93 13.27 -1.49
C ILE A 191 18.08 14.25 -0.34
N GLN A 192 17.74 15.52 -0.56
CA GLN A 192 17.83 16.54 0.47
C GLN A 192 16.49 17.28 0.62
N SER A 193 16.01 17.41 1.85
CA SER A 193 14.83 18.20 2.18
C SER A 193 15.02 18.90 3.53
N GLY A 194 14.57 20.14 3.64
CA GLY A 194 14.80 20.98 4.82
C GLY A 194 16.05 21.85 4.71
N GLN A 195 16.52 22.35 5.85
CA GLN A 195 17.72 23.17 5.92
C GLN A 195 18.97 22.27 5.96
N VAL A 196 19.48 21.87 4.79
CA VAL A 196 20.61 20.94 4.66
C VAL A 196 21.82 21.63 4.02
N LEU A 197 23.01 21.38 4.55
CA LEU A 197 24.27 21.72 3.93
C LEU A 197 25.18 20.48 3.90
N SER A 198 25.52 20.02 2.69
CA SER A 198 26.35 18.85 2.48
C SER A 198 27.66 19.19 1.76
N ILE A 199 28.77 18.57 2.20
CA ILE A 199 30.11 18.74 1.61
C ILE A 199 30.72 17.36 1.43
N ASN A 200 31.06 16.98 0.20
CA ASN A 200 31.60 15.65 -0.12
C ASN A 200 30.71 14.50 0.39
N THR A 201 29.39 14.67 0.28
CA THR A 201 28.38 13.66 0.67
C THR A 201 27.76 13.02 -0.56
N LYS A 202 27.57 11.70 -0.55
CA LYS A 202 27.03 10.94 -1.71
C LYS A 202 26.01 9.90 -1.28
N ASP A 203 25.10 9.55 -2.20
CA ASP A 203 24.17 8.42 -2.07
C ASP A 203 23.37 8.40 -0.75
N SER A 204 23.12 9.57 -0.16
CA SER A 204 22.53 9.73 1.17
C SER A 204 21.14 10.38 1.13
N ILE A 205 20.28 9.99 2.06
CA ILE A 205 18.96 10.59 2.28
C ILE A 205 19.08 11.51 3.51
N ILE A 206 18.85 12.80 3.33
CA ILE A 206 18.96 13.80 4.39
C ILE A 206 17.67 14.60 4.44
N LEU A 207 16.85 14.32 5.46
CA LEU A 207 15.55 14.94 5.65
C LEU A 207 15.54 15.71 6.97
N GLY A 208 15.20 16.98 6.92
CA GLY A 208 15.05 17.83 8.09
C GLY A 208 13.89 18.79 7.95
N ASP A 209 13.68 19.60 8.99
CA ASP A 209 12.79 20.73 8.91
C ASP A 209 13.51 22.00 8.42
N GLN A 210 12.76 23.09 8.27
CA GLN A 210 13.28 24.39 7.85
C GLN A 210 13.88 25.21 9.00
N LYS A 211 13.99 24.63 10.20
CA LYS A 211 14.40 25.35 11.43
C LYS A 211 15.78 24.93 11.92
N THR A 212 16.19 23.70 11.65
CA THR A 212 17.45 23.14 12.13
C THR A 212 18.33 22.79 10.94
N LEU A 213 19.52 23.42 10.89
CA LEU A 213 20.54 23.09 9.91
C LEU A 213 21.10 21.68 10.16
N ILE A 214 21.01 20.80 9.16
CA ILE A 214 21.72 19.53 9.12
C ILE A 214 23.00 19.73 8.30
N GLY A 215 24.15 19.72 8.98
CA GLY A 215 25.47 19.76 8.35
C GLY A 215 26.04 18.36 8.16
N VAL A 216 26.39 17.99 6.94
CA VAL A 216 26.89 16.63 6.61
C VAL A 216 28.17 16.74 5.81
N VAL A 217 29.26 16.11 6.27
CA VAL A 217 30.58 16.26 5.65
C VAL A 217 31.28 14.91 5.49
N GLY A 218 31.65 14.57 4.26
CA GLY A 218 32.54 13.44 3.96
C GLY A 218 31.95 12.05 4.21
N VAL A 219 30.62 11.92 4.17
CA VAL A 219 29.92 10.64 4.41
C VAL A 219 29.25 10.13 3.13
N LYS A 220 28.86 8.87 3.15
CA LYS A 220 28.10 8.25 2.07
C LYS A 220 27.18 7.17 2.60
N ASP A 221 26.17 6.80 1.81
CA ASP A 221 25.27 5.68 2.11
C ASP A 221 24.56 5.84 3.47
N LEU A 222 24.20 7.08 3.85
CA LEU A 222 23.49 7.34 5.11
C LEU A 222 22.04 7.75 4.91
N ILE A 223 21.20 7.41 5.88
CA ILE A 223 19.88 7.98 6.09
C ILE A 223 19.97 8.85 7.35
N ILE A 224 19.72 10.14 7.20
CA ILE A 224 19.70 11.14 8.26
C ILE A 224 18.32 11.79 8.24
N VAL A 225 17.54 11.58 9.29
CA VAL A 225 16.19 12.13 9.40
C VAL A 225 16.08 12.89 10.71
N LYS A 226 15.78 14.18 10.64
CA LYS A 226 15.47 15.03 11.78
C LYS A 226 13.98 15.34 11.78
N THR A 227 13.28 14.87 12.80
CA THR A 227 11.91 15.26 13.08
C THR A 227 11.91 16.40 14.10
N ARG A 228 10.73 16.76 14.62
CA ARG A 228 10.61 17.78 15.66
C ARG A 228 11.39 17.41 16.93
N ASP A 229 11.28 16.15 17.34
CA ASP A 229 11.69 15.71 18.68
C ASP A 229 12.81 14.64 18.64
N ALA A 230 13.14 14.07 17.48
CA ALA A 230 14.16 13.03 17.35
C ALA A 230 15.03 13.18 16.09
N ILE A 231 16.20 12.53 16.12
CA ILE A 231 17.10 12.39 14.97
C ILE A 231 17.43 10.90 14.78
N LEU A 232 17.21 10.39 13.57
CA LEU A 232 17.66 9.08 13.14
C LEU A 232 18.90 9.24 12.24
N ILE A 233 19.92 8.44 12.51
CA ILE A 233 21.09 8.28 11.63
C ILE A 233 21.35 6.78 11.49
N CYS A 234 21.28 6.25 10.28
CA CYS A 234 21.66 4.87 10.02
C CYS A 234 22.34 4.73 8.66
N ASN A 235 23.04 3.61 8.46
CA ASN A 235 23.47 3.24 7.13
C ASN A 235 22.26 2.82 6.30
N LYS A 236 22.24 3.21 5.03
CA LYS A 236 21.17 2.84 4.09
C LYS A 236 21.00 1.33 3.98
N SER A 237 22.08 0.53 4.11
CA SER A 237 21.99 -0.94 4.11
C SER A 237 21.29 -1.53 5.35
N ASP A 238 21.17 -0.75 6.42
CA ASP A 238 20.57 -1.17 7.70
C ASP A 238 19.17 -0.61 7.91
N GLU A 239 18.52 -0.06 6.87
CA GLU A 239 17.22 0.61 6.99
C GLU A 239 16.13 -0.25 7.65
N GLN A 240 16.15 -1.57 7.45
CA GLN A 240 15.17 -2.49 8.04
C GLN A 240 15.31 -2.62 9.56
N LYS A 241 16.52 -2.40 10.10
CA LYS A 241 16.80 -2.45 11.55
C LYS A 241 16.24 -1.24 12.30
N VAL A 242 15.68 -0.24 11.61
CA VAL A 242 14.95 0.85 12.26
C VAL A 242 13.75 0.33 13.03
N LYS A 243 13.14 -0.79 12.61
CA LYS A 243 12.06 -1.46 13.36
C LYS A 243 12.53 -1.98 14.71
N ASP A 244 13.76 -2.48 14.78
CA ASP A 244 14.36 -2.92 16.04
C ASP A 244 14.54 -1.73 16.99
N LEU A 245 15.00 -0.58 16.47
CA LEU A 245 15.10 0.66 17.25
C LEU A 245 13.74 1.15 17.78
N VAL A 246 12.70 1.11 16.95
CA VAL A 246 11.32 1.46 17.37
C VAL A 246 10.85 0.55 18.49
N LYS A 247 11.17 -0.74 18.42
CA LYS A 247 10.81 -1.71 19.46
C LYS A 247 11.52 -1.40 20.79
N GLU A 248 12.81 -1.10 20.77
CA GLU A 248 13.54 -0.72 21.98
C GLU A 248 12.98 0.56 22.62
N ILE A 249 12.48 1.52 21.83
CA ILE A 249 11.80 2.72 22.34
C ILE A 249 10.44 2.36 22.97
N GLN A 250 9.69 1.42 22.40
CA GLN A 250 8.42 0.93 22.97
C GLN A 250 8.60 0.21 24.31
N ASP A 251 9.73 -0.48 24.48
CA ASP A 251 10.05 -1.23 25.70
C ASP A 251 10.61 -0.31 26.82
N ASP A 252 10.93 0.96 26.53
CA ASP A 252 11.42 1.96 27.49
C ASP A 252 10.41 3.10 27.70
N ASP A 253 9.70 3.06 28.84
CA ASP A 253 8.71 4.08 29.23
C ASP A 253 9.25 5.52 29.23
N SER A 254 10.56 5.71 29.40
CA SER A 254 11.16 7.05 29.37
C SER A 254 11.27 7.64 27.95
N LEU A 255 11.21 6.80 26.92
CA LEU A 255 11.34 7.16 25.52
C LEU A 255 9.99 7.18 24.76
N HIS A 256 8.89 6.81 25.42
CA HIS A 256 7.55 6.74 24.81
C HIS A 256 7.09 8.02 24.10
N ASN A 257 7.58 9.19 24.52
CA ASN A 257 7.26 10.48 23.89
C ASN A 257 7.87 10.66 22.48
N PHE A 258 8.71 9.73 22.03
CA PHE A 258 9.39 9.76 20.72
C PHE A 258 8.84 8.74 19.71
N LEU A 259 7.77 8.03 20.05
CA LEU A 259 6.99 7.16 19.14
C LEU A 259 5.88 7.96 18.46
#